data_AF-A0A3D4ET47-F1
#
_entry.id   AF-A0A3D4ET47-F1
#
_cell.length_a   1.000
_cell.length_b   1.000
_cell.length_c   1.000
_cell.angle_alpha   90.00
_cell.angle_beta   90.00
_cell.angle_gamma   90.00
#
_symmetry.space_group_name_H-M   'P 1'
#
loop_
_entity.id
_entity.type
_entity.pdbx_description
1 polymer ?
#
loop_
_entity_poly.entity_id
_entity_poly.type
_entity_poly.pdbx_seq_one_letter_code
_entity_poly.pdbx_strand_id
1 'polypeptide(L)'
;MSLSSAKRSIITSSLLAFTITYASADFGPQQIITSIATEVIDAFPADMDGDGDLDVVSASPGDNKIAWYEQLGGGAKDSDGVNDDEDAFPNDPKETADTDNDGAGDNADVFPNDPTEIADCDNDGVGDNADARSPQIIAGLEAQIAQLQAQITELSKRPTLEQIQDARLNSIVMSAGQNNTATLKFYVEESADLETWANQGKFVEAGFPLEAGKKFLRFSLKKE
;
A
#
# COMPACT_ATOMS: atom_id res chain seq x y z
N MET A 1 83.17 44.58 -30.48
CA MET A 1 82.30 45.05 -31.59
C MET A 1 81.15 44.07 -31.71
N SER A 2 79.92 44.60 -31.59
CA SER A 2 78.66 43.86 -31.57
C SER A 2 78.34 43.31 -32.96
N LEU A 3 77.97 42.03 -33.04
CA LEU A 3 77.23 41.46 -34.16
C LEU A 3 76.09 40.62 -33.59
N SER A 4 74.90 41.23 -33.64
CA SER A 4 73.58 40.64 -33.42
C SER A 4 73.37 39.42 -34.32
N SER A 5 73.06 38.26 -33.72
CA SER A 5 72.54 37.11 -34.46
C SER A 5 71.03 37.00 -34.22
N ALA A 6 70.28 37.16 -35.30
CA ALA A 6 68.83 37.28 -35.34
C ALA A 6 68.14 35.98 -34.90
N LYS A 7 67.15 36.09 -34.00
CA LYS A 7 66.17 35.02 -33.75
C LYS A 7 65.40 34.76 -35.05
N ARG A 8 65.67 33.64 -35.72
CA ARG A 8 64.78 33.13 -36.79
C ARG A 8 63.57 32.48 -36.12
N SER A 9 62.44 33.20 -36.12
CA SER A 9 61.14 32.59 -35.82
C SER A 9 60.80 31.60 -36.92
N ILE A 10 60.77 30.31 -36.59
CA ILE A 10 60.24 29.27 -37.45
C ILE A 10 58.72 29.34 -37.31
N ILE A 11 58.04 29.86 -38.33
CA ILE A 11 56.59 29.77 -38.43
C ILE A 11 56.29 28.38 -38.99
N THR A 12 55.96 27.42 -38.13
CA THR A 12 55.37 26.17 -38.56
C THR A 12 53.93 26.43 -38.98
N SER A 13 53.66 26.45 -40.28
CA SER A 13 52.29 26.35 -40.79
C SER A 13 51.78 24.94 -40.54
N SER A 14 50.99 24.76 -39.50
CA SER A 14 50.18 23.55 -39.33
C SER A 14 49.03 23.61 -40.33
N LEU A 15 49.11 22.81 -41.39
CA LEU A 15 48.00 22.57 -42.30
C LEU A 15 46.98 21.68 -41.57
N LEU A 16 45.89 22.26 -41.10
CA LEU A 16 44.77 21.49 -40.56
C LEU A 16 43.97 20.94 -41.76
N ALA A 17 44.29 19.72 -42.18
CA ALA A 17 43.50 19.00 -43.17
C ALA A 17 42.22 18.48 -42.50
N PHE A 18 41.08 19.09 -42.79
CA PHE A 18 39.77 18.57 -42.40
C PHE A 18 39.34 17.55 -43.47
N THR A 19 39.52 16.26 -43.21
CA THR A 19 38.94 15.20 -44.05
C THR A 19 37.46 15.11 -43.73
N ILE A 20 36.60 15.60 -44.64
CA ILE A 20 35.17 15.30 -44.61
C ILE A 20 35.01 13.87 -45.14
N THR A 21 34.78 12.92 -44.24
CA THR A 21 34.36 11.57 -44.62
C THR A 21 32.89 11.65 -45.03
N TYR A 22 32.60 11.70 -46.33
CA TYR A 22 31.24 11.42 -46.80
C TYR A 22 31.00 9.93 -46.59
N ALA A 23 30.14 9.57 -45.64
CA ALA A 23 29.64 8.20 -45.57
C ALA A 23 28.84 7.96 -46.86
N SER A 24 29.39 7.20 -47.81
CA SER A 24 28.60 6.60 -48.87
C SER A 24 27.72 5.55 -48.19
N ALA A 25 26.44 5.83 -48.05
CA ALA A 25 25.48 4.79 -47.72
C ALA A 25 25.28 3.96 -48.99
N ASP A 26 25.86 2.76 -49.00
CA ASP A 26 25.60 1.81 -50.07
C ASP A 26 24.20 1.21 -49.87
N PHE A 27 23.38 1.20 -50.92
CA PHE A 27 22.08 0.54 -50.86
C PHE A 27 22.26 -0.98 -50.75
N GLY A 28 21.36 -1.62 -49.99
CA GLY A 28 21.26 -3.08 -49.93
C GLY A 28 20.82 -3.69 -51.27
N PRO A 29 20.74 -5.03 -51.34
CA PRO A 29 20.23 -5.72 -52.52
C PRO A 29 18.77 -5.32 -52.81
N GLN A 30 18.43 -5.23 -54.10
CA GLN A 30 17.08 -4.90 -54.56
C GLN A 30 16.04 -5.86 -53.98
N GLN A 31 15.01 -5.31 -53.36
CA GLN A 31 13.80 -6.03 -52.99
C GLN A 31 12.70 -5.71 -54.01
N ILE A 32 12.11 -6.75 -54.63
CA ILE A 32 11.06 -6.58 -55.63
C ILE A 32 9.71 -6.83 -54.97
N ILE A 33 8.91 -5.78 -54.81
CA ILE A 33 7.54 -5.86 -54.24
C ILE A 33 6.58 -6.52 -55.24
N THR A 34 6.68 -6.16 -56.53
CA THR A 34 5.88 -6.77 -57.59
C THR A 34 6.59 -6.70 -58.94
N SER A 35 6.37 -7.71 -59.78
CA SER A 35 6.86 -7.77 -61.17
C SER A 35 5.73 -7.87 -62.20
N ILE A 36 4.48 -7.87 -61.74
CA ILE A 36 3.29 -8.08 -62.58
C ILE A 36 2.46 -6.80 -62.79
N ALA A 37 2.67 -5.76 -61.98
CA ALA A 37 2.01 -4.48 -62.16
C ALA A 37 2.51 -3.79 -63.44
N THR A 38 1.60 -3.22 -64.23
CA THR A 38 1.92 -2.58 -65.51
C THR A 38 1.60 -1.10 -65.48
N GLU A 39 2.50 -0.30 -66.07
CA GLU A 39 2.40 1.16 -66.12
C GLU A 39 2.20 1.81 -64.74
N VAL A 40 2.88 1.31 -63.69
CA VAL A 40 2.86 1.95 -62.35
C VAL A 40 3.27 3.41 -62.48
N ILE A 41 2.40 4.33 -62.07
CA ILE A 41 2.66 5.78 -62.16
C ILE A 41 3.08 6.38 -60.81
N ASP A 42 2.71 5.74 -59.71
CA ASP A 42 2.98 6.23 -58.35
C ASP A 42 3.05 5.07 -57.35
N ALA A 43 3.85 5.25 -56.30
CA ALA A 43 3.93 4.37 -55.15
C ALA A 43 4.16 5.22 -53.89
N PHE A 44 3.36 5.00 -52.86
CA PHE A 44 3.35 5.80 -51.65
C PHE A 44 3.50 4.91 -50.42
N PRO A 45 4.45 5.21 -49.52
CA PRO A 45 4.55 4.53 -48.24
C PRO A 45 3.50 5.08 -47.27
N ALA A 46 2.69 4.21 -46.68
CA ALA A 46 1.70 4.58 -45.68
C ALA A 46 1.41 3.37 -44.80
N ASP A 47 1.26 3.58 -43.51
CA ASP A 47 0.68 2.61 -42.58
C ASP A 47 -0.82 2.49 -42.89
N MET A 48 -1.23 1.38 -43.52
CA MET A 48 -2.60 1.22 -44.01
C MET A 48 -3.50 0.45 -43.05
N ASP A 49 -2.95 -0.35 -42.14
CA ASP A 49 -3.69 -1.14 -41.17
C ASP A 49 -3.57 -0.65 -39.72
N GLY A 50 -2.69 0.33 -39.46
CA GLY A 50 -2.49 0.99 -38.19
C GLY A 50 -1.58 0.22 -37.24
N ASP A 51 -0.73 -0.67 -37.75
CA ASP A 51 0.22 -1.43 -36.93
C ASP A 51 1.55 -0.68 -36.70
N GLY A 52 1.72 0.50 -37.31
CA GLY A 52 2.88 1.37 -37.09
C GLY A 52 4.07 1.10 -38.02
N ASP A 53 4.04 0.06 -38.86
CA ASP A 53 4.98 -0.07 -39.96
C ASP A 53 4.48 0.61 -41.26
N LEU A 54 5.40 0.93 -42.16
CA LEU A 54 5.05 1.60 -43.41
C LEU A 54 4.87 0.57 -44.53
N ASP A 55 3.61 0.36 -44.92
CA ASP A 55 3.27 -0.40 -46.11
C ASP A 55 3.58 0.36 -47.41
N VAL A 56 3.34 -0.31 -48.54
CA VAL A 56 3.40 0.31 -49.86
C VAL A 56 2.06 0.23 -50.57
N VAL A 57 1.56 1.37 -51.06
CA VAL A 57 0.40 1.44 -51.95
C VAL A 57 0.84 1.92 -53.33
N SER A 58 0.42 1.25 -54.40
CA SER A 58 0.76 1.64 -55.78
C SER A 58 -0.48 1.91 -56.65
N ALA A 59 -0.32 2.81 -57.62
CA ALA A 59 -1.32 3.10 -58.65
C ALA A 59 -0.82 2.64 -60.02
N SER A 60 -1.56 1.71 -60.63
CA SER A 60 -1.20 1.04 -61.88
C SER A 60 -2.33 1.17 -62.92
N PRO A 61 -2.34 2.23 -63.74
CA PRO A 61 -3.30 2.40 -64.83
C PRO A 61 -3.28 1.28 -65.87
N GLY A 62 -2.11 0.68 -66.13
CA GLY A 62 -1.95 -0.36 -67.15
C GLY A 62 -2.69 -1.67 -66.83
N ASP A 63 -2.91 -1.96 -65.54
CA ASP A 63 -3.77 -3.07 -65.07
C ASP A 63 -5.05 -2.57 -64.37
N ASN A 64 -5.30 -1.26 -64.39
CA ASN A 64 -6.44 -0.58 -63.77
C ASN A 64 -6.61 -0.92 -62.26
N LYS A 65 -5.52 -0.89 -61.50
CA LYS A 65 -5.48 -1.31 -60.10
C LYS A 65 -4.85 -0.26 -59.17
N ILE A 66 -5.41 -0.14 -57.97
CA ILE A 66 -4.70 0.33 -56.77
C ILE A 66 -4.36 -0.91 -55.95
N ALA A 67 -3.08 -1.14 -55.68
CA ALA A 67 -2.61 -2.31 -54.94
C ALA A 67 -1.97 -1.87 -53.62
N TRP A 68 -2.33 -2.55 -52.53
CA TRP A 68 -1.68 -2.44 -51.24
C TRP A 68 -0.79 -3.66 -51.03
N TYR A 69 0.44 -3.43 -50.59
CA TYR A 69 1.44 -4.43 -50.26
C TYR A 69 1.80 -4.23 -48.79
N GLU A 70 1.28 -5.14 -47.96
CA GLU A 70 1.55 -5.14 -46.53
C GLU A 70 3.00 -5.51 -46.25
N GLN A 71 3.63 -4.76 -45.36
CA GLN A 71 4.92 -5.16 -44.82
C GLN A 71 4.68 -6.19 -43.71
N LEU A 72 5.41 -7.31 -43.78
CA LEU A 72 5.26 -8.37 -42.78
C LEU A 72 6.30 -8.17 -41.68
N GLY A 73 5.83 -7.68 -40.54
CA GLY A 73 6.58 -7.56 -39.30
C GLY A 73 7.36 -6.24 -39.20
N GLY A 74 7.43 -5.74 -37.96
CA GLY A 74 8.09 -4.46 -37.65
C GLY A 74 7.15 -3.38 -37.13
N GLY A 75 5.83 -3.61 -37.18
CA GLY A 75 4.83 -2.71 -36.61
C GLY A 75 4.87 -2.69 -35.09
N ALA A 76 4.76 -1.49 -34.52
CA ALA A 76 4.55 -1.24 -33.09
C ALA A 76 3.21 -0.52 -32.95
N LYS A 77 2.14 -1.28 -32.73
CA LYS A 77 0.76 -0.79 -32.84
C LYS A 77 0.42 0.33 -31.86
N ASP A 78 1.01 0.31 -30.68
CA ASP A 78 0.83 1.36 -29.68
C ASP A 78 1.91 2.46 -29.75
N SER A 79 2.82 2.34 -30.72
CA SER A 79 3.88 3.32 -31.03
C SER A 79 4.92 3.53 -29.93
N ASP A 80 5.21 2.52 -29.12
CA ASP A 80 6.29 2.57 -28.13
C ASP A 80 7.70 2.25 -28.70
N GLY A 81 7.74 1.70 -29.91
CA GLY A 81 8.96 1.39 -30.66
C GLY A 81 9.47 -0.04 -30.50
N VAL A 82 8.70 -0.94 -29.89
CA VAL A 82 8.95 -2.40 -29.90
C VAL A 82 7.97 -3.06 -30.87
N ASN A 83 8.47 -4.00 -31.68
CA ASN A 83 7.60 -4.67 -32.65
C ASN A 83 6.60 -5.56 -31.92
N ASP A 84 5.35 -5.63 -32.40
CA ASP A 84 4.26 -6.43 -31.84
C ASP A 84 4.63 -7.92 -31.63
N ASP A 85 5.52 -8.48 -32.47
CA ASP A 85 5.99 -9.86 -32.38
C ASP A 85 7.05 -10.09 -31.27
N GLU A 86 7.69 -9.01 -30.81
CA GLU A 86 8.72 -8.99 -29.77
C GLU A 86 8.19 -8.39 -28.45
N ASP A 87 6.96 -7.87 -28.46
CA ASP A 87 6.32 -7.17 -27.36
C ASP A 87 5.35 -8.09 -26.59
N ALA A 88 5.54 -8.17 -25.27
CA ALA A 88 4.65 -8.91 -24.39
C ALA A 88 3.26 -8.25 -24.27
N PHE A 89 3.15 -6.93 -24.47
CA PHE A 89 1.91 -6.17 -24.42
C PHE A 89 1.73 -5.23 -25.64
N PRO A 90 1.46 -5.75 -26.86
CA PRO A 90 1.36 -4.98 -28.12
C PRO A 90 0.25 -3.93 -28.23
N ASN A 91 -0.44 -3.61 -27.14
CA ASN A 91 -1.50 -2.60 -27.10
C ASN A 91 -1.36 -1.67 -25.88
N ASP A 92 -0.29 -1.79 -25.10
CA ASP A 92 0.02 -0.91 -23.97
C ASP A 92 1.40 -0.29 -24.14
N PRO A 93 1.49 0.97 -24.59
CA PRO A 93 2.77 1.61 -24.94
C PRO A 93 3.65 1.93 -23.71
N LYS A 94 3.26 1.46 -22.53
CA LYS A 94 4.00 1.56 -21.29
C LYS A 94 4.58 0.23 -20.84
N GLU A 95 4.26 -0.87 -21.49
CA GLU A 95 4.70 -2.21 -21.09
C GLU A 95 5.17 -2.95 -22.33
N THR A 96 6.46 -3.28 -22.38
CA THR A 96 7.04 -4.00 -23.54
C THR A 96 7.47 -5.43 -23.20
N ALA A 97 7.64 -5.70 -21.91
CA ALA A 97 8.31 -6.89 -21.40
C ALA A 97 7.54 -7.46 -20.22
N ASP A 98 7.51 -8.80 -20.16
CA ASP A 98 7.02 -9.62 -19.05
C ASP A 98 8.11 -10.64 -18.77
N THR A 99 9.04 -10.29 -17.88
CA THR A 99 10.28 -11.03 -17.69
C THR A 99 10.04 -12.43 -17.10
N ASP A 100 9.01 -12.62 -16.28
CA ASP A 100 8.70 -13.90 -15.64
C ASP A 100 7.43 -14.60 -16.15
N ASN A 101 6.71 -13.98 -17.08
CA ASN A 101 5.54 -14.50 -17.79
C ASN A 101 4.32 -14.71 -16.87
N ASP A 102 4.12 -13.83 -15.89
CA ASP A 102 2.95 -13.87 -15.02
C ASP A 102 1.76 -13.01 -15.51
N GLY A 103 1.99 -12.24 -16.57
CA GLY A 103 1.00 -11.37 -17.21
C GLY A 103 0.99 -9.93 -16.69
N ALA A 104 1.85 -9.56 -15.75
CA ALA A 104 2.15 -8.17 -15.39
C ALA A 104 3.37 -7.67 -16.17
N GLY A 105 3.30 -6.44 -16.68
CA GLY A 105 4.44 -5.84 -17.38
C GLY A 105 5.51 -5.35 -16.42
N ASP A 106 6.78 -5.46 -16.82
CA ASP A 106 7.95 -5.13 -16.00
C ASP A 106 7.93 -3.70 -15.41
N ASN A 107 7.22 -2.73 -16.02
CA ASN A 107 7.13 -1.37 -15.49
C ASN A 107 6.03 -1.21 -14.41
N ALA A 108 5.02 -2.09 -14.42
CA ALA A 108 3.96 -2.15 -13.42
C ALA A 108 4.25 -3.14 -12.30
N ASP A 109 5.08 -4.15 -12.57
CA ASP A 109 5.46 -5.19 -11.64
C ASP A 109 6.58 -4.76 -10.70
N VAL A 110 6.34 -4.86 -9.39
CA VAL A 110 7.34 -4.56 -8.36
C VAL A 110 8.40 -5.66 -8.27
N PHE A 111 8.08 -6.89 -8.69
CA PHE A 111 8.99 -8.04 -8.71
C PHE A 111 9.07 -8.71 -10.10
N PRO A 112 9.68 -8.07 -11.11
CA PRO A 112 9.72 -8.56 -12.51
C PRO A 112 10.42 -9.91 -12.77
N ASN A 113 10.84 -10.63 -11.73
CA ASN A 113 11.52 -11.93 -11.88
C ASN A 113 10.90 -13.01 -10.98
N ASP A 114 9.81 -12.70 -10.28
CA ASP A 114 9.07 -13.63 -9.44
C ASP A 114 7.60 -13.70 -9.88
N PRO A 115 7.22 -14.72 -10.67
CA PRO A 115 5.88 -14.81 -11.27
C PRO A 115 4.78 -15.13 -10.25
N THR A 116 5.11 -15.10 -8.96
CA THR A 116 4.18 -15.27 -7.86
C THR A 116 3.94 -13.99 -7.08
N GLU A 117 4.59 -12.88 -7.43
CA GLU A 117 4.52 -11.61 -6.72
C GLU A 117 4.47 -10.43 -7.69
N ILE A 118 3.45 -9.58 -7.59
CA ILE A 118 3.33 -8.38 -8.45
C ILE A 118 3.37 -7.06 -7.66
N ALA A 119 3.19 -7.14 -6.34
CA ALA A 119 2.92 -5.97 -5.50
C ALA A 119 3.65 -6.06 -4.16
N ASP A 120 4.09 -4.89 -3.68
CA ASP A 120 4.69 -4.67 -2.37
C ASP A 120 3.99 -3.46 -1.72
N CYS A 121 2.90 -3.71 -0.99
CA CYS A 121 2.08 -2.63 -0.46
C CYS A 121 2.79 -1.79 0.61
N ASP A 122 3.74 -2.34 1.36
CA ASP A 122 4.46 -1.63 2.43
C ASP A 122 5.91 -1.24 2.05
N ASN A 123 6.33 -1.56 0.82
CA ASN A 123 7.64 -1.26 0.22
C ASN A 123 8.82 -1.80 1.02
N ASP A 124 8.67 -3.02 1.55
CA ASP A 124 9.67 -3.65 2.38
C ASP A 124 10.64 -4.58 1.61
N GLY A 125 10.32 -4.89 0.35
CA GLY A 125 11.05 -5.80 -0.52
C GLY A 125 10.57 -7.26 -0.49
N VAL A 126 9.46 -7.57 0.18
CA VAL A 126 8.78 -8.88 0.16
C VAL A 126 7.40 -8.69 -0.48
N GLY A 127 7.08 -9.51 -1.48
CA GLY A 127 5.79 -9.41 -2.16
C GLY A 127 4.61 -9.78 -1.27
N ASP A 128 3.45 -9.20 -1.57
CA ASP A 128 2.23 -9.33 -0.76
C ASP A 128 1.76 -10.80 -0.59
N ASN A 129 2.03 -11.70 -1.53
CA ASN A 129 1.64 -13.12 -1.40
C ASN A 129 2.55 -13.88 -0.42
N ALA A 130 3.83 -13.50 -0.32
CA ALA A 130 4.83 -14.05 0.59
C ALA A 130 4.89 -13.32 1.93
N ASP A 131 4.43 -12.06 2.01
CA ASP A 131 4.53 -11.26 3.22
C ASP A 131 3.56 -11.74 4.31
N ALA A 132 4.11 -12.52 5.22
CA ALA A 132 3.42 -13.04 6.39
C ALA A 132 3.17 -11.96 7.48
N ARG A 133 3.71 -10.74 7.38
CA ARG A 133 3.41 -9.69 8.38
C ARG A 133 1.95 -9.32 8.38
N SER A 134 1.33 -9.25 7.21
CA SER A 134 -0.11 -8.98 7.08
C SER A 134 -0.96 -9.98 7.88
N PRO A 135 -0.82 -11.32 7.68
CA PRO A 135 -1.45 -12.33 8.53
C PRO A 135 -1.10 -12.25 10.02
N GLN A 136 0.16 -11.99 10.38
CA GLN A 136 0.60 -11.96 11.78
C GLN A 136 0.03 -10.75 12.55
N ILE A 137 -0.04 -9.58 11.92
CA ILE A 137 -0.66 -8.38 12.48
C ILE A 137 -2.16 -8.62 12.70
N ILE A 138 -2.85 -9.20 11.70
CA ILE A 138 -4.28 -9.53 11.80
C ILE A 138 -4.52 -10.50 12.97
N ALA A 139 -3.77 -11.60 13.05
CA ALA A 139 -3.88 -12.57 14.13
C ALA A 139 -3.60 -11.94 15.52
N GLY A 140 -2.63 -11.02 15.59
CA GLY A 140 -2.33 -10.26 16.80
C GLY A 140 -3.48 -9.36 17.24
N LEU A 141 -4.11 -8.64 16.30
CA LEU A 141 -5.26 -7.78 16.57
C LEU A 141 -6.50 -8.60 16.97
N GLU A 142 -6.76 -9.72 16.31
CA GLU A 142 -7.85 -10.64 16.65
C GLU A 142 -7.69 -11.19 18.07
N ALA A 143 -6.46 -11.55 18.47
CA ALA A 143 -6.16 -12.00 19.83
C ALA A 143 -6.43 -10.90 20.87
N GLN A 144 -6.07 -9.64 20.58
CA GLN A 144 -6.37 -8.51 21.46
C GLN A 144 -7.87 -8.25 21.57
N ILE A 145 -8.61 -8.32 20.46
CA ILE A 145 -10.07 -8.18 20.44
C ILE A 145 -10.72 -9.26 21.30
N ALA A 146 -10.29 -10.52 21.17
CA ALA A 146 -10.80 -11.62 21.98
C ALA A 146 -10.56 -11.41 23.48
N GLN A 147 -9.37 -10.93 23.86
CA GLN A 147 -9.05 -10.57 25.24
C GLN A 147 -9.95 -9.45 25.78
N LEU A 148 -10.17 -8.39 24.99
CA LEU A 148 -11.04 -7.29 25.36
C LEU A 148 -12.50 -7.73 25.49
N GLN A 149 -12.99 -8.58 24.59
CA GLN A 149 -14.34 -9.15 24.66
C GLN A 149 -14.54 -10.01 25.91
N ALA A 150 -13.54 -10.81 26.28
CA ALA A 150 -13.57 -11.57 27.53
C ALA A 150 -13.60 -10.64 28.76
N GLN A 151 -12.80 -9.58 28.76
CA GLN A 151 -12.79 -8.58 29.82
C GLN A 151 -14.14 -7.86 29.94
N ILE A 152 -14.76 -7.45 28.83
CA ILE A 152 -16.08 -6.84 28.79
C ILE A 152 -17.14 -7.80 29.34
N THR A 153 -17.07 -9.08 28.99
CA THR A 153 -18.00 -10.10 29.47
C THR A 153 -17.89 -10.31 30.98
N GLU A 154 -16.68 -10.26 31.55
CA GLU A 154 -16.50 -10.32 33.00
C GLU A 154 -16.93 -9.04 33.72
N LEU A 155 -16.76 -7.87 33.08
CA LEU A 155 -17.21 -6.59 33.62
C LEU A 155 -18.73 -6.47 33.60
N SER A 156 -19.41 -6.96 32.55
CA SER A 156 -20.87 -6.89 32.42
C SER A 156 -21.62 -7.80 33.40
N LYS A 157 -20.96 -8.84 33.95
CA LYS A 157 -21.51 -9.67 35.03
C LYS A 157 -21.53 -8.96 36.39
N ARG A 158 -20.84 -7.82 36.53
CA ARG A 158 -20.75 -7.12 37.82
C ARG A 158 -22.06 -6.35 38.06
N PRO A 159 -22.63 -6.41 39.28
CA PRO A 159 -23.84 -5.67 39.60
C PRO A 159 -23.57 -4.15 39.52
N THR A 160 -24.52 -3.41 38.95
CA THR A 160 -24.44 -1.94 38.90
C THR A 160 -24.61 -1.33 40.29
N LEU A 161 -24.24 -0.06 40.45
CA LEU A 161 -24.39 0.65 41.73
C LEU A 161 -25.87 0.66 42.18
N GLU A 162 -26.78 0.82 41.24
CA GLU A 162 -28.23 0.79 41.44
C GLU A 162 -28.71 -0.61 41.84
N GLN A 163 -28.19 -1.68 41.22
CA GLN A 163 -28.51 -3.06 41.61
C GLN A 163 -27.98 -3.40 43.02
N ILE A 164 -26.84 -2.85 43.41
CA ILE A 164 -26.31 -2.99 44.78
C ILE A 164 -27.20 -2.23 45.79
N GLN A 165 -27.76 -1.09 45.40
CA GLN A 165 -28.65 -0.28 46.26
C GLN A 165 -30.06 -0.88 46.39
N ASP A 166 -30.61 -1.44 45.31
CA ASP A 166 -31.99 -1.95 45.27
C ASP A 166 -32.13 -3.39 45.77
N ALA A 167 -31.05 -4.18 45.75
CA ALA A 167 -31.11 -5.60 46.09
C ALA A 167 -31.58 -5.91 47.52
N ARG A 168 -31.55 -4.95 48.48
CA ARG A 168 -32.22 -5.07 49.79
C ARG A 168 -32.58 -3.70 50.38
N LEU A 169 -33.88 -3.48 50.60
CA LEU A 169 -34.41 -2.41 51.46
C LEU A 169 -33.58 -2.34 52.77
N ASN A 170 -33.05 -1.14 53.10
CA ASN A 170 -32.18 -0.83 54.25
C ASN A 170 -30.68 -1.19 54.13
N SER A 171 -30.14 -1.39 52.93
CA SER A 171 -28.68 -1.51 52.73
C SER A 171 -27.98 -0.14 52.78
N ILE A 172 -26.88 -0.04 53.52
CA ILE A 172 -26.04 1.17 53.61
C ILE A 172 -24.71 0.88 52.92
N VAL A 173 -24.35 1.68 51.91
CA VAL A 173 -23.03 1.62 51.27
C VAL A 173 -22.07 2.50 52.07
N MET A 174 -20.94 1.94 52.51
CA MET A 174 -19.92 2.64 53.29
C MET A 174 -18.60 2.64 52.52
N SER A 175 -17.92 3.79 52.48
CA SER A 175 -16.57 3.91 51.94
C SER A 175 -15.52 3.52 52.99
N ALA A 176 -14.37 3.02 52.54
CA ALA A 176 -13.22 2.76 53.40
C ALA A 176 -12.70 4.07 53.99
N GLY A 177 -12.51 4.11 55.31
CA GLY A 177 -11.79 5.16 56.02
C GLY A 177 -10.27 4.97 55.95
N GLN A 178 -9.54 5.71 56.81
CA GLN A 178 -8.09 5.58 56.91
C GLN A 178 -7.68 4.13 57.26
N ASN A 179 -6.53 3.69 56.73
CA ASN A 179 -5.95 2.35 56.95
C ASN A 179 -6.81 1.18 56.45
N ASN A 180 -7.63 1.39 55.40
CA ASN A 180 -8.48 0.35 54.80
C ASN A 180 -9.47 -0.27 55.80
N THR A 181 -10.02 0.55 56.71
CA THR A 181 -11.01 0.12 57.69
C THR A 181 -12.37 0.74 57.39
N ALA A 182 -13.44 -0.03 57.59
CA ALA A 182 -14.81 0.50 57.60
C ALA A 182 -15.26 0.67 59.05
N THR A 183 -15.83 1.83 59.39
CA THR A 183 -16.25 2.16 60.75
C THR A 183 -17.75 2.35 60.82
N LEU A 184 -18.42 1.53 61.62
CA LEU A 184 -19.86 1.64 61.88
C LEU A 184 -20.09 2.27 63.26
N LYS A 185 -20.84 3.38 63.30
CA LYS A 185 -21.20 4.11 64.52
C LYS A 185 -22.71 4.10 64.72
N PHE A 186 -23.17 3.55 65.83
CA PHE A 186 -24.56 3.59 66.27
C PHE A 186 -24.70 4.57 67.43
N TYR A 187 -25.54 5.59 67.27
CA TYR A 187 -25.87 6.51 68.35
C TYR A 187 -27.05 5.97 69.15
N VAL A 188 -27.04 6.22 70.46
CA VAL A 188 -28.19 5.96 71.32
C VAL A 188 -29.04 7.21 71.33
N GLU A 189 -30.26 7.08 70.81
CA GLU A 189 -31.27 8.12 70.81
C GLU A 189 -32.45 7.66 71.66
N GLU A 190 -33.06 8.61 72.38
CA GLU A 190 -34.23 8.36 73.23
C GLU A 190 -35.37 9.26 72.75
N SER A 191 -36.59 8.71 72.80
CA SER A 191 -37.82 9.43 72.45
C SER A 191 -38.91 9.09 73.45
N ALA A 192 -39.67 10.10 73.87
CA ALA A 192 -40.83 9.93 74.74
C ALA A 192 -42.14 9.77 73.96
N ASP A 193 -42.16 10.17 72.70
CA ASP A 193 -43.37 10.29 71.85
C ASP A 193 -43.26 9.50 70.53
N LEU A 194 -42.10 8.90 70.24
CA LEU A 194 -41.73 8.23 68.99
C LEU A 194 -41.67 9.15 67.76
N GLU A 195 -41.84 10.46 67.94
CA GLU A 195 -41.81 11.47 66.88
C GLU A 195 -40.54 12.33 66.96
N THR A 196 -40.12 12.66 68.18
CA THR A 196 -38.93 13.46 68.46
C THR A 196 -37.86 12.61 69.13
N TRP A 197 -36.66 12.58 68.57
CA TRP A 197 -35.55 11.74 69.02
C TRP A 197 -34.39 12.62 69.49
N ALA A 198 -33.91 12.39 70.72
CA ALA A 198 -32.79 13.11 71.31
C ALA A 198 -31.58 12.19 71.45
N ASN A 199 -30.47 12.58 70.82
CA ASN A 199 -29.19 11.88 70.95
C ASN A 199 -28.64 12.02 72.36
N GLN A 200 -28.35 10.89 73.01
CA GLN A 200 -27.92 10.83 74.41
C GLN A 200 -26.40 11.01 74.57
N GLY A 201 -25.68 11.32 73.49
CA GLY A 201 -24.22 11.43 73.47
C GLY A 201 -23.49 10.10 73.68
N LYS A 202 -24.23 8.98 73.71
CA LYS A 202 -23.70 7.61 73.85
C LYS A 202 -23.70 6.94 72.49
N PHE A 203 -22.66 6.19 72.18
CA PHE A 203 -22.55 5.46 70.91
C PHE A 203 -21.81 4.13 71.06
N VAL A 204 -22.04 3.24 70.10
CA VAL A 204 -21.27 2.02 69.88
C VAL A 204 -20.55 2.16 68.54
N GLU A 205 -19.23 2.04 68.57
CA GLU A 205 -18.38 2.11 67.38
C GLU A 205 -17.67 0.78 67.18
N ALA A 206 -17.68 0.28 65.94
CA ALA A 206 -16.93 -0.90 65.55
C ALA A 206 -16.21 -0.65 64.23
N GLY A 207 -14.89 -0.83 64.26
CA GLY A 207 -14.03 -0.79 63.07
C GLY A 207 -13.75 -2.20 62.56
N PHE A 208 -13.81 -2.37 61.25
CA PHE A 208 -13.57 -3.65 60.60
C PHE A 208 -12.52 -3.48 59.50
N PRO A 209 -11.43 -4.27 59.49
CA PRO A 209 -10.46 -4.21 58.41
C PRO A 209 -11.08 -4.73 57.12
N LEU A 210 -10.90 -3.96 56.05
CA LEU A 210 -11.20 -4.40 54.70
C LEU A 210 -9.91 -5.06 54.19
N GLU A 211 -9.89 -6.38 54.08
CA GLU A 211 -8.77 -7.05 53.40
C GLU A 211 -8.90 -6.85 51.89
N ALA A 212 -7.79 -7.01 51.16
CA ALA A 212 -7.80 -6.92 49.70
C ALA A 212 -8.77 -7.95 49.09
N GLY A 213 -9.62 -7.49 48.17
CA GLY A 213 -10.64 -8.29 47.48
C GLY A 213 -12.07 -7.81 47.73
N LYS A 214 -13.02 -8.31 46.92
CA LYS A 214 -14.45 -7.95 47.07
C LYS A 214 -15.06 -8.74 48.23
N LYS A 215 -15.59 -8.04 49.24
CA LYS A 215 -16.28 -8.65 50.39
C LYS A 215 -17.63 -7.97 50.63
N PHE A 216 -18.66 -8.78 50.87
CA PHE A 216 -19.96 -8.31 51.36
C PHE A 216 -20.03 -8.59 52.86
N LEU A 217 -20.16 -7.55 53.67
CA LEU A 217 -20.31 -7.68 55.13
C LEU A 217 -21.81 -7.58 55.48
N ARG A 218 -22.30 -8.51 56.31
CA ARG A 218 -23.66 -8.46 56.86
C ARG A 218 -23.57 -8.46 58.38
N PHE A 219 -24.22 -7.48 58.99
CA PHE A 219 -24.34 -7.37 60.44
C PHE A 219 -25.73 -7.83 60.86
N SER A 220 -25.83 -8.54 61.99
CA SER A 220 -27.11 -8.99 62.55
C SER A 220 -27.14 -8.73 64.04
N LEU A 221 -28.22 -8.16 64.55
CA LEU A 221 -28.49 -8.08 65.97
C LEU A 221 -29.15 -9.38 66.41
N LYS A 222 -28.49 -10.10 67.33
CA LYS A 222 -29.08 -11.26 67.98
C LYS A 222 -29.64 -10.79 69.33
N LYS A 223 -30.91 -11.06 69.60
CA LYS A 223 -31.46 -10.89 70.94
C LYS A 223 -30.93 -12.05 71.79
N GLU A 224 -30.28 -11.72 72.90
CA GLU A 224 -29.90 -12.71 73.91
C GLU A 224 -31.12 -13.20 74.70
#